data_AF-A0A7V9ZT87-F1
#
_entry.id   AF-A0A7V9ZT87-F1
#
_cell.length_a   1.000
_cell.length_b   1.000
_cell.length_c   1.000
_cell.angle_alpha   90.00
_cell.angle_beta   90.00
_cell.angle_gamma   90.00
#
_symmetry.space_group_name_H-M   'P 1'
#
loop_
_entity.id
_entity.type
_entity.pdbx_description
1 polymer ?
#
loop_
_entity_poly.entity_id
_entity_poly.type
_entity_poly.pdbx_seq_one_letter_code
_entity_poly.pdbx_strand_id
1 'polypeptide(L)'
;MQSLKTFLKWRWIRALQIWNLAPVRAQGGILALIPIIAVLVSFIVAIYGNRTRAWIEYDIQRKFKMVRQYNDLLTLMIDAETGERGFLLTKRPEYLEPYQKAVEQIPATIASLKENIELEPGEKPRIARLEGLAKIQDLINRQVASLKESQ
;
A
#
# COMPACT_ATOMS: atom_id res chain seq x y z
N MET A 1 -20.67 -9.02 43.13
CA MET A 1 -20.58 -7.84 42.22
C MET A 1 -20.88 -6.49 42.88
N GLN A 2 -21.56 -6.42 44.05
CA GLN A 2 -21.83 -5.14 44.76
C GLN A 2 -20.62 -4.56 45.51
N SER A 3 -19.68 -5.40 45.98
CA SER A 3 -18.52 -4.99 46.77
C SER A 3 -17.49 -4.15 45.99
N LEU A 4 -17.41 -4.28 44.67
CA LEU A 4 -16.48 -3.50 43.85
C LEU A 4 -16.94 -2.04 43.68
N LYS A 5 -18.27 -1.83 43.60
CA LYS A 5 -18.87 -0.49 43.47
C LYS A 5 -18.74 0.33 44.75
N THR A 6 -18.88 -0.31 45.91
CA THR A 6 -18.69 0.35 47.21
C THR A 6 -17.23 0.71 47.46
N PHE A 7 -16.30 -0.15 47.04
CA PHE A 7 -14.86 0.11 47.13
C PHE A 7 -14.43 1.31 46.27
N LEU A 8 -14.92 1.41 45.03
CA LEU A 8 -14.69 2.59 44.19
C LEU A 8 -15.29 3.84 44.81
N LYS A 9 -16.56 3.79 45.24
CA LYS A 9 -17.28 4.94 45.84
C LYS A 9 -16.51 5.52 47.04
N TRP A 10 -15.96 4.66 47.91
CA TRP A 10 -15.17 5.08 49.06
C TRP A 10 -13.80 5.65 48.69
N ARG A 11 -13.16 5.15 47.64
CA ARG A 11 -11.90 5.73 47.11
C ARG A 11 -12.11 7.14 46.57
N TRP A 12 -13.21 7.41 45.86
CA TRP A 12 -13.55 8.75 45.37
C TRP A 12 -13.86 9.73 46.51
N ILE A 13 -14.57 9.29 47.55
CA ILE A 13 -14.88 10.12 48.74
C ILE A 13 -13.60 10.47 49.50
N ARG A 14 -12.71 9.50 49.74
CA ARG A 14 -11.41 9.77 50.38
C ARG A 14 -10.51 10.65 49.52
N ALA A 15 -10.51 10.46 48.20
CA ALA A 15 -9.77 11.35 47.29
C ALA A 15 -10.28 12.79 47.40
N LEU A 16 -11.60 13.01 47.39
CA LEU A 16 -12.23 14.31 47.64
C LEU A 16 -11.87 14.91 49.01
N GLN A 17 -11.73 14.06 50.03
CA GLN A 17 -11.40 14.50 51.39
C GLN A 17 -9.92 14.91 51.52
N ILE A 18 -8.98 14.15 50.92
CA ILE A 18 -7.55 14.48 50.88
C ILE A 18 -7.29 15.78 50.10
N TRP A 19 -8.11 16.06 49.08
CA TRP A 19 -8.09 17.35 48.37
C TRP A 19 -8.31 18.55 49.30
N ASN A 20 -9.08 18.39 50.38
CA ASN A 20 -9.37 19.47 51.32
C ASN A 20 -8.28 19.69 52.39
N LEU A 21 -7.31 18.75 52.53
CA LEU A 21 -6.13 18.90 53.39
C LEU A 21 -4.93 19.50 52.64
N ALA A 22 -4.99 19.61 51.31
CA ALA A 22 -3.96 20.29 50.54
C ALA A 22 -4.13 21.82 50.70
N PRO A 23 -3.05 22.58 50.98
CA PRO A 23 -3.13 24.03 51.10
C PRO A 23 -3.69 24.63 49.80
N VAL A 24 -4.57 25.62 49.89
CA VAL A 24 -5.29 26.26 48.76
C VAL A 24 -4.35 26.68 47.61
N ARG A 25 -3.09 27.02 47.94
CA ARG A 25 -2.02 27.32 46.96
C ARG A 25 -1.63 26.13 46.06
N ALA A 26 -1.68 24.91 46.58
CA ALA A 26 -1.40 23.67 45.84
C ALA A 26 -2.60 23.23 44.97
N GLN A 27 -3.84 23.50 45.40
CA GLN A 27 -5.04 23.22 44.61
C GLN A 27 -5.07 24.01 43.30
N GLY A 28 -4.63 25.29 43.32
CA GLY A 28 -4.50 26.11 42.12
C GLY A 28 -3.46 25.58 41.13
N GLY A 29 -2.33 25.06 41.63
CA GLY A 29 -1.29 24.45 40.80
C GLY A 29 -1.75 23.19 40.08
N ILE A 30 -2.50 22.33 40.76
CA ILE A 30 -3.04 21.09 40.18
C ILE A 30 -4.05 21.40 39.06
N LEU A 31 -4.92 22.38 39.26
CA LEU A 31 -5.90 22.79 38.25
C LEU A 31 -5.23 23.38 37.00
N ALA A 32 -4.13 24.11 37.17
CA ALA A 32 -3.34 24.66 36.07
C ALA A 32 -2.50 23.61 35.32
N LEU A 33 -2.11 22.52 35.98
CA LEU A 33 -1.32 21.42 35.40
C LEU A 33 -2.13 20.54 34.45
N ILE A 34 -3.43 20.34 34.72
CA ILE A 34 -4.32 19.50 33.89
C ILE A 34 -4.36 19.96 32.42
N PRO A 35 -4.64 21.24 32.08
CA PRO A 35 -4.66 21.69 30.68
C PRO A 35 -3.27 21.61 30.04
N ILE A 36 -2.19 21.84 30.80
CA ILE A 36 -0.81 21.74 30.31
C ILE A 36 -0.50 20.29 29.90
N ILE A 37 -0.86 19.32 30.74
CA ILE A 37 -0.68 17.89 30.44
C ILE A 37 -1.53 17.49 29.23
N ALA A 38 -2.78 17.96 29.13
CA ALA A 38 -3.63 17.70 27.97
C ALA A 38 -3.02 18.23 26.66
N VAL A 39 -2.45 19.43 26.68
CA VAL A 39 -1.73 20.01 25.54
C VAL A 39 -0.49 19.20 25.20
N LEU A 40 0.30 18.77 26.19
CA LEU A 40 1.49 17.94 25.97
C LEU A 40 1.15 16.58 25.36
N VAL A 41 0.09 15.91 25.86
CA VAL A 41 -0.37 14.64 25.30
C VAL A 41 -0.86 14.84 23.86
N SER A 42 -1.66 15.88 23.60
CA SER A 42 -2.11 16.23 22.24
C SER A 42 -0.93 16.51 21.31
N PHE A 43 0.10 17.22 21.78
CA PHE A 43 1.32 17.50 21.04
C PHE A 43 2.11 16.24 20.71
N ILE A 44 2.25 15.31 21.68
CA ILE A 44 2.89 14.02 21.48
C ILE A 44 2.12 13.19 20.44
N VAL A 45 0.79 13.07 20.59
CA VAL A 45 -0.07 12.37 19.64
C VAL A 45 -0.01 13.01 18.26
N ALA A 46 0.07 14.34 18.15
CA ALA A 46 0.21 15.03 16.89
C ALA A 46 1.56 14.74 16.21
N ILE A 47 2.66 14.68 16.97
CA ILE A 47 3.98 14.31 16.42
C ILE A 47 3.98 12.86 15.92
N TYR A 48 3.49 11.91 16.73
CA TYR A 48 3.40 10.51 16.31
C TYR A 48 2.41 10.31 15.15
N GLY A 49 1.26 10.99 15.19
CA GLY A 49 0.24 10.92 14.15
C GLY A 49 0.67 11.57 12.83
N ASN A 50 1.36 12.71 12.87
CA ASN A 50 1.89 13.36 11.68
C ASN A 50 3.04 12.56 11.05
N ARG A 51 3.86 11.86 11.87
CA ARG A 51 4.87 10.93 11.37
C ARG A 51 4.23 9.75 10.61
N THR A 52 3.08 9.23 11.06
CA THR A 52 2.33 8.17 10.36
C THR A 52 1.62 8.67 9.09
N ARG A 53 1.14 9.92 9.06
CA ARG A 53 0.45 10.50 7.90
C ARG A 53 1.36 10.67 6.68
N ALA A 54 2.66 10.92 6.89
CA ALA A 54 3.64 11.01 5.81
C ALA A 54 3.89 9.68 5.07
N TRP A 55 3.49 8.53 5.65
CA TRP A 55 3.60 7.21 5.00
C TRP A 55 2.38 6.83 4.15
N ILE A 56 1.22 7.48 4.35
CA ILE A 56 -0.03 7.11 3.68
C ILE A 56 -0.18 7.82 2.33
N GLU A 57 0.34 9.03 2.18
CA GLU A 57 0.19 9.81 0.94
C GLU A 57 1.08 9.28 -0.21
N TYR A 58 2.29 8.80 0.10
CA TYR A 58 3.22 8.26 -0.90
C TYR A 58 2.87 6.84 -1.39
N ASP A 59 2.12 6.09 -0.59
CA ASP A 59 1.77 4.70 -0.89
C ASP A 59 0.64 4.61 -1.92
N ILE A 60 -0.27 5.60 -1.91
CA ILE A 60 -1.42 5.64 -2.81
C ILE A 60 -0.98 5.91 -4.26
N GLN A 61 -0.11 6.91 -4.50
CA GLN A 61 0.36 7.19 -5.86
C GLN A 61 1.20 6.05 -6.45
N ARG A 62 2.06 5.39 -5.64
CA ARG A 62 2.81 4.21 -6.09
C ARG A 62 1.90 3.05 -6.45
N LYS A 63 0.87 2.78 -5.65
CA LYS A 63 -0.12 1.74 -5.96
C LYS A 63 -0.86 2.04 -7.26
N PHE A 64 -1.26 3.30 -7.50
CA PHE A 64 -1.88 3.68 -8.78
C PHE A 64 -0.93 3.52 -9.98
N LYS A 65 0.36 3.87 -9.85
CA LYS A 65 1.33 3.67 -10.93
C LYS A 65 1.52 2.19 -11.25
N MET A 66 1.61 1.35 -10.22
CA MET A 66 1.79 -0.10 -10.39
C MET A 66 0.56 -0.76 -11.02
N VAL A 67 -0.66 -0.42 -10.57
CA VAL A 67 -1.91 -0.92 -11.18
C VAL A 67 -2.01 -0.52 -12.66
N ARG A 68 -1.65 0.71 -12.99
CA ARG A 68 -1.64 1.18 -14.39
C ARG A 68 -0.68 0.34 -15.25
N GLN A 69 0.54 0.11 -14.78
CA GLN A 69 1.52 -0.69 -15.50
C GLN A 69 1.09 -2.16 -15.69
N TYR A 70 0.41 -2.74 -14.71
CA TYR A 70 -0.21 -4.06 -14.88
C TYR A 70 -1.30 -4.05 -15.96
N ASN A 71 -2.17 -3.02 -15.98
CA ASN A 71 -3.18 -2.88 -17.02
C ASN A 71 -2.56 -2.70 -18.41
N ASP A 72 -1.50 -1.89 -18.52
CA ASP A 72 -0.79 -1.69 -19.79
C ASP A 72 -0.21 -3.01 -20.31
N LEU A 73 0.39 -3.82 -19.42
CA LEU A 73 0.89 -5.15 -19.78
C LEU A 73 -0.25 -6.08 -20.24
N LEU A 74 -1.38 -6.09 -19.54
CA LEU A 74 -2.55 -6.89 -19.93
C LEU A 74 -3.11 -6.48 -21.29
N THR A 75 -3.19 -5.17 -21.57
CA THR A 75 -3.64 -4.67 -22.88
C THR A 75 -2.70 -5.15 -23.99
N LEU A 76 -1.38 -5.05 -23.79
CA LEU A 76 -0.42 -5.55 -24.77
C LEU A 76 -0.58 -7.07 -25.01
N MET A 77 -0.80 -7.85 -23.95
CA MET A 77 -1.04 -9.30 -24.09
C MET A 77 -2.33 -9.60 -24.86
N ILE A 78 -3.40 -8.85 -24.62
CA ILE A 78 -4.68 -8.99 -25.35
C ILE A 78 -4.51 -8.60 -26.81
N ASP A 79 -3.79 -7.53 -27.10
CA ASP A 79 -3.50 -7.09 -28.47
C ASP A 79 -2.67 -8.14 -29.21
N ALA A 80 -1.69 -8.75 -28.54
CA ALA A 80 -0.92 -9.87 -29.07
C ALA A 80 -1.80 -11.07 -29.42
N GLU A 81 -2.62 -11.53 -28.48
CA GLU A 81 -3.52 -12.66 -28.69
C GLU A 81 -4.56 -12.38 -29.77
N THR A 82 -5.11 -11.17 -29.79
CA THR A 82 -6.11 -10.74 -30.79
C THR A 82 -5.51 -10.70 -32.18
N GLY A 83 -4.31 -10.14 -32.33
CA GLY A 83 -3.59 -10.09 -33.60
C GLY A 83 -3.21 -11.48 -34.13
N GLU A 84 -2.71 -12.34 -33.23
CA GLU A 84 -2.38 -13.73 -33.54
C GLU A 84 -3.62 -14.49 -34.05
N ARG A 85 -4.73 -14.44 -33.32
CA ARG A 85 -6.00 -15.10 -33.71
C ARG A 85 -6.52 -14.54 -35.03
N GLY A 86 -6.47 -13.22 -35.24
CA GLY A 86 -6.87 -12.59 -36.49
C GLY A 86 -6.10 -13.12 -37.69
N PHE A 87 -4.77 -13.22 -37.56
CA PHE A 87 -3.91 -13.79 -38.61
C PHE A 87 -4.18 -15.28 -38.83
N LEU A 88 -4.32 -16.07 -37.76
CA LEU A 88 -4.57 -17.51 -37.88
C LEU A 88 -5.90 -17.80 -38.61
N LEU A 89 -6.94 -17.00 -38.35
CA LEU A 89 -8.26 -17.16 -38.95
C LEU A 89 -8.34 -16.67 -40.40
N THR A 90 -7.66 -15.56 -40.72
CA THR A 90 -7.85 -14.87 -42.01
C THR A 90 -6.67 -15.02 -42.97
N LYS A 91 -5.50 -15.44 -42.47
CA LYS A 91 -4.20 -15.47 -43.15
C LYS A 91 -3.77 -14.12 -43.73
N ARG A 92 -4.35 -13.03 -43.22
CA ARG A 92 -4.10 -11.66 -43.65
C ARG A 92 -3.05 -11.00 -42.75
N PRO A 93 -1.91 -10.54 -43.29
CA PRO A 93 -0.78 -10.04 -42.50
C PRO A 93 -1.11 -8.76 -41.73
N GLU A 94 -2.15 -8.01 -42.12
CA GLU A 94 -2.60 -6.81 -41.43
C GLU A 94 -3.01 -7.09 -39.98
N TYR A 95 -3.49 -8.30 -39.69
CA TYR A 95 -3.82 -8.71 -38.33
C TYR A 95 -2.60 -8.97 -37.44
N LEU A 96 -1.38 -9.04 -37.99
CA LEU A 96 -0.15 -9.18 -37.19
C LEU A 96 0.35 -7.83 -36.63
N GLU A 97 -0.17 -6.69 -37.08
CA GLU A 97 0.29 -5.38 -36.62
C GLU A 97 0.14 -5.19 -35.09
N PRO A 98 -1.00 -5.52 -34.45
CA PRO A 98 -1.13 -5.44 -32.99
C PRO A 98 -0.17 -6.38 -32.25
N TYR A 99 0.06 -7.58 -32.80
CA TYR A 99 1.00 -8.54 -32.25
C TYR A 99 2.44 -8.04 -32.27
N GLN A 100 2.89 -7.49 -33.41
CA GLN A 100 4.25 -6.96 -33.54
C GLN A 100 4.48 -5.80 -32.57
N LYS A 101 3.53 -4.86 -32.48
CA LYS A 101 3.60 -3.75 -31.52
C LYS A 101 3.66 -4.24 -30.07
N ALA A 102 2.85 -5.23 -29.72
CA ALA A 102 2.83 -5.80 -28.38
C ALA A 102 4.17 -6.45 -28.02
N VAL A 103 4.70 -7.31 -28.89
CA VAL A 103 5.98 -8.02 -28.67
C VAL A 103 7.15 -7.03 -28.53
N GLU A 104 7.12 -5.90 -29.23
CA GLU A 104 8.13 -4.85 -29.12
C GLU A 104 8.04 -4.06 -27.79
N GLN A 105 6.83 -3.80 -27.28
CA GLN A 105 6.62 -2.97 -26.10
C GLN A 105 6.67 -3.73 -24.77
N ILE A 106 6.28 -5.01 -24.75
CA ILE A 106 6.23 -5.85 -23.54
C ILE A 106 7.56 -5.83 -22.74
N PRO A 107 8.75 -6.00 -23.35
CA PRO A 107 10.01 -6.02 -22.60
C PRO A 107 10.28 -4.71 -21.83
N ALA A 108 9.96 -3.56 -22.44
CA ALA A 108 10.13 -2.26 -21.80
C ALA A 108 9.15 -2.07 -20.63
N THR A 109 7.89 -2.49 -20.81
CA THR A 109 6.87 -2.44 -19.75
C THR A 109 7.26 -3.32 -18.56
N ILE A 110 7.77 -4.53 -18.81
CA ILE A 110 8.24 -5.46 -17.77
C ILE A 110 9.46 -4.90 -17.03
N ALA A 111 10.43 -4.33 -17.75
CA ALA A 111 11.62 -3.71 -17.13
C ALA A 111 11.22 -2.57 -16.18
N SER A 112 10.31 -1.69 -16.62
CA SER A 112 9.77 -0.61 -15.79
C SER A 112 9.01 -1.17 -14.57
N LEU A 113 8.18 -2.20 -14.74
CA LEU A 113 7.45 -2.80 -13.61
C LEU A 113 8.41 -3.40 -12.57
N LYS A 114 9.48 -4.07 -13.02
CA LYS A 114 10.53 -4.62 -12.16
C LYS A 114 11.20 -3.53 -11.32
N GLU A 115 11.61 -2.43 -11.94
CA GLU A 115 12.22 -1.29 -11.24
C GLU A 115 11.29 -0.70 -10.17
N ASN A 116 9.99 -0.55 -10.47
CA ASN A 116 9.04 -0.03 -9.49
C ASN A 116 8.78 -1.01 -8.33
N ILE A 117 8.84 -2.32 -8.56
CA ILE A 117 8.74 -3.35 -7.51
C ILE A 117 10.00 -3.35 -6.64
N GLU A 118 11.20 -3.17 -7.22
CA GLU A 118 12.46 -3.15 -6.47
C GLU A 118 12.53 -2.01 -5.44
N LEU A 119 11.88 -0.89 -5.76
CA LEU A 119 11.74 0.30 -4.91
C LEU A 119 10.67 0.18 -3.82
N GLU A 120 9.94 -0.94 -3.73
CA GLU A 120 8.90 -1.15 -2.73
C GLU A 120 9.50 -1.53 -1.35
N PRO A 121 9.06 -0.87 -0.26
CA PRO A 121 9.48 -1.25 1.08
C PRO A 121 8.87 -2.59 1.50
N GLY A 122 9.70 -3.48 2.04
CA GLY A 122 9.28 -4.79 2.52
C GLY A 122 9.72 -5.93 1.60
N GLU A 123 10.52 -6.84 2.15
CA GLU A 123 11.19 -7.90 1.39
C GLU A 123 10.23 -8.97 0.86
N LYS A 124 9.29 -9.42 1.70
CA LYS A 124 8.31 -10.46 1.35
C LYS A 124 7.37 -10.10 0.18
N PRO A 125 6.65 -8.95 0.19
CA PRO A 125 5.76 -8.60 -0.92
C PRO A 125 6.55 -8.36 -2.21
N ARG A 126 7.78 -7.84 -2.11
CA ARG A 126 8.66 -7.59 -3.24
C ARG A 126 9.08 -8.87 -3.95
N ILE A 127 9.59 -9.86 -3.21
CA ILE A 127 10.04 -11.14 -3.80
C ILE A 127 8.88 -11.84 -4.51
N ALA A 128 7.71 -11.94 -3.88
CA ALA A 128 6.54 -12.58 -4.47
C ALA A 128 6.09 -11.93 -5.80
N ARG A 129 6.16 -10.58 -5.88
CA ARG A 129 5.81 -9.87 -7.13
C ARG A 129 6.87 -10.03 -8.22
N LEU A 130 8.16 -10.04 -7.85
CA LEU A 130 9.25 -10.31 -8.80
C LEU A 130 9.17 -11.72 -9.37
N GLU A 131 8.87 -12.73 -8.54
CA GLU A 131 8.64 -14.11 -8.99
C GLU A 131 7.45 -14.21 -9.94
N GLY A 132 6.33 -13.54 -9.62
CA GLY A 132 5.17 -13.46 -10.51
C GLY A 132 5.50 -12.83 -11.86
N LEU A 133 6.25 -11.72 -11.86
CA LEU A 133 6.69 -11.04 -13.08
C LEU A 133 7.65 -11.90 -13.92
N ALA A 134 8.59 -12.58 -13.27
CA ALA A 134 9.51 -13.49 -13.95
C ALA A 134 8.77 -14.66 -14.62
N LYS A 135 7.74 -15.20 -13.95
CA LYS A 135 6.88 -16.23 -14.52
C LYS A 135 6.12 -15.73 -15.75
N ILE A 136 5.57 -14.52 -15.70
CA ILE A 136 4.87 -13.92 -16.86
C ILE A 136 5.84 -13.74 -18.04
N GLN A 137 7.04 -13.21 -17.79
CA GLN A 137 8.06 -13.06 -18.82
C GLN A 137 8.44 -14.41 -19.48
N ASP A 138 8.60 -15.47 -18.70
CA ASP A 138 8.90 -16.82 -19.23
C ASP A 138 7.77 -17.33 -20.13
N LEU A 139 6.52 -17.16 -19.72
CA LEU A 139 5.35 -17.56 -20.51
C LEU A 139 5.27 -16.82 -21.85
N ILE A 140 5.48 -15.50 -21.84
CA ILE A 140 5.48 -14.69 -23.06
C ILE A 140 6.61 -15.13 -24.00
N ASN A 141 7.81 -15.33 -23.47
CA ASN A 141 8.96 -15.77 -24.27
C ASN A 141 8.69 -17.12 -24.94
N ARG A 142 8.05 -18.06 -24.24
CA ARG A 142 7.65 -19.36 -24.81
C ARG A 142 6.62 -19.21 -25.91
N GLN A 143 5.60 -18.37 -25.72
CA GLN A 143 4.55 -18.16 -26.73
C GLN A 143 5.12 -17.51 -28.00
N VAL A 144 6.03 -16.53 -27.84
CA VAL A 144 6.73 -15.91 -28.98
C VAL A 144 7.59 -16.94 -29.71
N ALA A 145 8.29 -17.82 -28.98
CA ALA A 145 9.09 -18.88 -29.59
C ALA A 145 8.23 -19.87 -30.40
N SER A 146 7.10 -20.34 -29.85
CA SER A 146 6.22 -21.28 -30.55
C SER A 146 5.61 -20.71 -31.83
N LEU A 147 5.36 -19.40 -31.87
CA LEU A 147 4.82 -18.76 -33.07
C LEU A 147 5.84 -18.65 -34.18
N LYS A 148 7.10 -18.33 -33.86
CA LYS A 148 8.19 -18.31 -34.83
C LYS A 148 8.44 -19.68 -35.46
N GLU A 149 8.20 -20.76 -34.72
CA GLU A 149 8.32 -22.13 -35.24
C GLU A 149 7.12 -22.56 -36.12
N SER A 150 5.99 -21.87 -36.03
CA SER A 150 4.76 -22.20 -36.76
C SER A 150 4.61 -21.49 -38.12
N GLN A 151 5.53 -20.57 -38.46
CA GLN A 151 5.61 -19.85 -39.73
C GLN A 151 6.69 -20.47 -40.62
#